data_AF-A0A915M4R2-F1
#
_entry.id   AF-A0A915M4R2-F1
#
_cell.length_a   1.000
_cell.length_b   1.000
_cell.length_c   1.000
_cell.angle_alpha   90.00
_cell.angle_beta   90.00
_cell.angle_gamma   90.00
#
_symmetry.space_group_name_H-M   'P 1'
#
loop_
_entity.id
_entity.type
_entity.pdbx_description
1 polymer ?
#
loop_
_entity_poly.entity_id
_entity_poly.type
_entity_poly.pdbx_seq_one_letter_code
_entity_poly.pdbx_strand_id
1 'polypeptide(L)'
;MMFGARRRNSLRGDYREARRFRNRREYSAWWDAGEVNNWRINSRHPSRHGTVEYWRCAFAVGRFFTCPSRIRVTFGFGDRYVIVASARNHPHNHNRQNNNAAVSFLC
;
A
#
# COMPACT_ATOMS: atom_id res chain seq x y z
N MET A 1 37.40 10.29 -14.50
CA MET A 1 36.15 10.34 -15.27
C MET A 1 35.04 9.72 -14.41
N MET A 2 34.19 10.54 -13.79
CA MET A 2 33.09 10.08 -12.94
C MET A 2 31.87 9.76 -13.80
N PHE A 3 31.60 8.47 -14.04
CA PHE A 3 30.37 8.05 -14.69
C PHE A 3 29.21 8.15 -13.68
N GLY A 4 28.35 9.15 -13.90
CA GLY A 4 27.17 9.41 -13.12
C GLY A 4 26.27 8.18 -13.03
N ALA A 5 25.97 7.78 -11.78
CA ALA A 5 24.96 6.80 -11.46
C ALA A 5 23.59 7.27 -11.99
N ARG A 6 23.28 6.92 -13.24
CA ARG A 6 21.99 7.16 -13.87
C ARG A 6 20.89 6.63 -12.96
N ARG A 7 20.01 7.56 -12.58
CA ARG A 7 18.81 7.44 -11.73
C ARG A 7 18.02 6.16 -12.02
N ARG A 8 18.35 5.07 -11.31
CA ARG A 8 17.54 3.82 -11.26
C ARG A 8 16.42 3.88 -10.21
N ASN A 9 16.01 5.08 -9.80
CA ASN A 9 15.11 5.31 -8.66
C ASN A 9 13.68 5.77 -9.05
N SER A 10 13.34 5.95 -10.33
CA SER A 10 11.99 6.41 -10.71
C SER A 10 10.89 5.34 -10.58
N LEU A 11 11.25 4.06 -10.38
CA LEU A 11 10.29 2.95 -10.26
C LEU A 11 10.04 2.50 -8.81
N ARG A 12 10.87 2.91 -7.84
CA ARG A 12 10.68 2.59 -6.42
C ARG A 12 9.84 3.70 -5.80
N GLY A 13 8.66 3.34 -5.29
CA GLY A 13 7.80 4.30 -4.57
C GLY A 13 8.59 4.96 -3.44
N ASP A 14 8.47 6.28 -3.32
CA ASP A 14 9.03 7.03 -2.19
C ASP A 14 8.08 6.87 -1.00
N TYR A 15 8.27 5.79 -0.24
CA TYR A 15 7.40 5.43 0.87
C TYR A 15 7.77 6.21 2.13
N ARG A 16 6.84 7.02 2.64
CA ARG A 16 6.93 7.65 3.95
C ARG A 16 6.08 6.89 4.95
N GLU A 17 6.63 6.64 6.14
CA GLU A 17 5.86 6.15 7.27
C GLU A 17 4.63 7.04 7.50
N ALA A 18 3.46 6.41 7.42
CA ALA A 18 2.17 7.04 7.68
C ALA A 18 1.69 6.67 9.08
N ARG A 19 1.90 5.41 9.49
CA ARG A 19 1.51 4.92 10.80
C ARG A 19 2.36 3.75 11.25
N ARG A 20 2.57 3.66 12.57
CA ARG A 20 3.24 2.54 13.23
C ARG A 20 2.35 1.98 14.33
N PHE A 21 2.30 0.66 14.39
CA PHE A 21 1.56 -0.13 15.37
C PHE A 21 2.53 -0.90 16.25
N ARG A 22 2.18 -1.07 17.51
CA ARG A 22 3.00 -1.78 18.49
C ARG A 22 3.06 -3.28 18.21
N ASN A 23 2.04 -3.83 17.57
CA ASN A 23 1.99 -5.24 17.21
C ASN A 23 0.96 -5.48 16.10
N ARG A 24 0.90 -6.74 15.64
CA ARG A 24 -0.03 -7.17 14.59
C ARG A 24 -1.50 -7.04 14.98
N ARG A 25 -1.86 -7.26 16.25
CA ARG A 25 -3.25 -7.17 16.72
C ARG A 25 -3.81 -5.75 16.58
N GLU A 26 -3.04 -4.75 17.00
CA GLU A 26 -3.41 -3.34 16.87
C GLU A 26 -3.54 -2.93 15.40
N TYR A 27 -2.61 -3.39 14.56
CA TYR A 27 -2.69 -3.20 13.11
C TYR A 27 -3.97 -3.81 12.53
N SER A 28 -4.29 -5.07 12.84
CA SER A 28 -5.49 -5.74 12.33
C SER A 28 -6.76 -5.00 12.71
N ALA A 29 -6.90 -4.59 13.98
CA ALA A 29 -8.05 -3.81 14.43
C ALA A 29 -8.22 -2.49 13.64
N TRP A 30 -7.13 -1.78 13.36
CA TRP A 30 -7.17 -0.57 12.53
C TRP A 30 -7.46 -0.87 11.06
N TRP A 31 -6.86 -1.93 10.51
CA TRP A 31 -6.98 -2.31 9.12
C TRP A 31 -8.44 -2.70 8.79
N ASP A 32 -9.03 -3.53 9.64
CA ASP A 32 -10.39 -4.05 9.50
C ASP A 32 -11.46 -2.98 9.74
N ALA A 33 -11.14 -1.91 10.48
CA ALA A 33 -12.05 -0.81 10.75
C ALA A 33 -12.34 0.11 9.54
N GLY A 34 -11.71 -0.12 8.38
CA GLY A 34 -12.12 0.58 7.15
C GLY A 34 -11.08 0.72 6.04
N GLU A 35 -9.85 0.23 6.22
CA GLU A 35 -8.83 0.33 5.16
C GLU A 35 -8.85 -0.87 4.20
N VAL A 36 -9.15 -2.09 4.67
CA VAL A 36 -9.08 -3.36 3.88
C VAL A 36 -9.71 -3.23 2.49
N ASN A 37 -10.93 -2.69 2.40
CA ASN A 37 -11.72 -2.71 1.16
C ASN A 37 -11.12 -1.85 0.04
N ASN A 38 -10.16 -0.98 0.37
CA ASN A 38 -9.58 -0.03 -0.56
C ASN A 38 -8.26 -0.51 -1.18
N TRP A 39 -7.73 -1.65 -0.74
CA TRP A 39 -6.39 -2.11 -1.08
C TRP A 39 -6.36 -3.55 -1.57
N ARG A 40 -5.51 -3.83 -2.56
CA ARG A 40 -5.18 -5.19 -2.98
C ARG A 40 -3.69 -5.44 -2.82
N ILE A 41 -3.36 -6.63 -2.34
CA ILE A 41 -1.97 -7.07 -2.26
C ILE A 41 -1.42 -7.21 -3.68
N ASN A 42 -0.24 -6.62 -3.90
CA ASN A 42 0.49 -6.71 -5.16
C ASN A 42 1.62 -7.73 -5.05
N SER A 43 2.41 -7.68 -3.96
CA SER A 43 3.46 -8.65 -3.70
C SER A 43 3.82 -8.71 -2.22
N ARG A 44 4.45 -9.82 -1.81
CA ARG A 44 4.96 -10.05 -0.45
C ARG A 44 6.38 -10.57 -0.55
N HIS A 45 7.29 -10.01 0.24
CA HIS A 45 8.71 -10.36 0.23
C HIS A 45 9.26 -10.49 1.65
N PRO A 46 10.16 -11.44 1.92
CA PRO A 46 10.94 -11.43 3.16
C PRO A 46 11.87 -10.21 3.18
N SER A 47 12.20 -9.73 4.38
CA SER A 47 13.14 -8.65 4.60
C SER A 47 14.00 -8.94 5.83
N ARG A 48 15.13 -8.23 5.98
CA ARG A 48 15.99 -8.30 7.18
C ARG A 48 15.27 -8.00 8.51
N HIS A 49 14.07 -7.44 8.43
CA HIS A 49 13.29 -6.97 9.57
C HIS A 49 12.02 -7.79 9.80
N GLY A 50 11.72 -8.78 8.96
CA GLY A 50 10.50 -9.58 8.98
C GLY A 50 9.95 -9.73 7.56
N THR A 51 8.73 -9.29 7.31
CA THR A 51 8.06 -9.40 6.00
C THR A 51 7.58 -8.04 5.52
N VAL A 52 7.75 -7.76 4.23
CA VAL A 52 7.24 -6.55 3.59
C VAL A 52 6.20 -6.92 2.56
N GLU A 53 5.08 -6.21 2.59
CA GLU A 53 4.02 -6.31 1.60
C GLU A 53 3.87 -4.99 0.87
N TYR A 54 3.66 -5.10 -0.44
CA TYR A 54 3.34 -3.99 -1.30
C TYR A 54 1.89 -4.12 -1.72
N TRP A 55 1.14 -3.05 -1.54
CA TRP A 55 -0.28 -2.99 -1.88
C TRP A 55 -0.54 -1.84 -2.84
N ARG A 56 -1.55 -2.04 -3.69
CA ARG A 56 -2.07 -1.04 -4.63
C ARG A 56 -3.53 -0.75 -4.29
N CYS A 57 -4.01 0.44 -4.62
CA CYS A 57 -5.43 0.72 -4.44
C CYS A 57 -6.29 -0.22 -5.30
N ALA A 58 -7.41 -0.66 -4.73
CA ALA A 58 -8.38 -1.55 -5.34
C ALA A 58 -9.34 -0.84 -6.31
N PHE A 59 -9.31 0.49 -6.37
CA PHE A 59 -10.15 1.26 -7.28
C PHE A 59 -9.91 0.85 -8.73
N ALA A 60 -10.99 0.43 -9.40
CA ALA A 60 -10.97 -0.04 -10.77
C ALA A 60 -12.00 0.72 -11.61
N VAL A 61 -11.64 0.97 -12.87
CA VAL A 61 -12.55 1.45 -13.90
C VAL A 61 -12.66 0.34 -14.93
N GLY A 62 -13.83 -0.30 -15.00
CA GLY A 62 -14.01 -1.55 -15.73
C GLY A 62 -13.11 -2.65 -15.17
N ARG A 63 -12.25 -3.24 -16.02
CA ARG A 63 -11.32 -4.33 -15.64
C ARG A 63 -9.92 -3.85 -15.22
N PHE A 64 -9.68 -2.54 -15.19
CA PHE A 64 -8.35 -1.97 -14.96
C PHE A 64 -8.29 -1.23 -13.63
N PHE A 65 -7.31 -1.57 -12.77
CA PHE A 65 -7.04 -0.74 -11.59
C PHE A 65 -6.15 0.42 -11.98
N THR A 66 -6.76 1.60 -12.04
CA THR A 66 -6.19 2.84 -12.60
C THR A 66 -5.62 3.76 -11.54
N CYS A 67 -5.95 3.54 -10.26
CA CYS A 67 -5.42 4.35 -9.18
C CYS A 67 -3.93 4.06 -8.96
N PRO A 68 -3.05 5.09 -9.05
CA PRO A 68 -1.62 4.88 -8.89
C PRO A 68 -1.23 4.66 -7.42
N SER A 69 -2.13 4.94 -6.47
CA SER A 69 -1.85 4.90 -5.03
C SER A 69 -1.33 3.55 -4.54
N ARG A 70 -0.27 3.62 -3.73
CA ARG A 70 0.47 2.47 -3.21
C ARG A 70 0.79 2.66 -1.74
N ILE A 71 0.74 1.55 -1.01
CA ILE A 71 1.29 1.48 0.35
C ILE A 71 2.26 0.32 0.46
N ARG A 72 3.10 0.40 1.49
CA ARG A 72 3.99 -0.66 1.92
C ARG A 72 3.68 -0.96 3.38
N VAL A 73 3.38 -2.22 3.67
CA VAL A 73 3.17 -2.70 5.03
C VAL A 73 4.39 -3.54 5.43
N THR A 74 5.03 -3.20 6.53
CA THR A 74 6.20 -3.92 7.06
C THR A 74 5.80 -4.58 8.37
N PHE A 75 5.83 -5.92 8.39
CA PHE A 75 5.64 -6.74 9.57
C PHE A 75 7.00 -7.04 10.18
N GLY A 76 7.22 -6.56 11.40
CA GLY A 76 8.44 -6.85 12.16
C GLY A 76 8.52 -8.32 12.57
N PHE A 77 9.73 -8.86 12.69
CA PHE A 77 9.95 -10.22 13.21
C PHE A 77 9.27 -10.43 14.56
N GLY A 78 8.60 -11.58 14.70
CA GLY A 78 7.86 -11.96 15.90
C GLY A 78 6.65 -11.06 16.16
N ASP A 79 6.09 -10.44 15.12
CA ASP A 79 4.94 -9.53 15.19
C ASP A 79 5.14 -8.32 16.15
N ARG A 80 6.41 -7.96 16.41
CA ARG A 80 6.82 -6.90 17.36
C ARG A 80 6.44 -5.48 16.95
N TYR A 81 6.07 -5.27 15.70
CA TYR A 81 5.53 -4.01 15.20
C TYR A 81 4.96 -4.22 13.79
N VAL A 82 4.10 -3.30 13.38
CA VAL A 82 3.71 -3.15 11.97
C VAL A 82 3.87 -1.70 11.57
N ILE A 83 4.47 -1.43 10.41
CA ILE A 83 4.60 -0.08 9.86
C ILE A 83 3.87 -0.01 8.53
N VAL A 84 2.98 0.96 8.41
CA VAL A 84 2.28 1.28 7.16
C VAL A 84 2.89 2.57 6.61
N ALA A 85 3.37 2.50 5.38
CA ALA A 85 3.96 3.62 4.68
C ALA A 85 3.24 3.88 3.36
N SER A 86 2.97 5.14 3.04
CA SER A 86 2.31 5.54 1.80
C SER A 86 3.33 6.10 0.81
N ALA A 87 3.19 5.76 -0.47
CA ALA A 87 4.07 6.29 -1.50
C ALA A 87 3.70 7.74 -1.83
N ARG A 88 4.62 8.69 -1.56
CA ARG A 88 4.39 10.13 -1.76
C ARG A 88 4.21 10.50 -3.24
N ASN A 89 4.94 9.82 -4.12
CA ASN A 89 4.92 10.05 -5.56
C ASN A 89 3.75 9.34 -6.27
N HIS A 90 2.85 8.71 -5.50
CA HIS A 90 1.70 7.98 -6.02
C HIS A 90 0.44 8.36 -5.21
N PRO A 91 -0.09 9.59 -5.35
CA PRO A 91 -1.32 10.00 -4.68
C PRO A 91 -2.55 9.30 -5.27
N HIS A 92 -3.65 9.23 -4.52
CA HIS A 92 -4.93 8.83 -5.10
C HIS A 92 -5.38 9.82 -6.18
N ASN A 93 -5.98 9.32 -7.25
CA ASN A 93 -6.60 10.11 -8.32
C ASN A 93 -8.14 10.01 -8.32
N HIS A 94 -8.71 9.46 -7.24
CA HIS A 94 -10.15 9.32 -7.02
C HIS A 94 -10.47 9.71 -5.58
N ASN A 95 -11.74 10.03 -5.31
CA ASN A 95 -12.17 10.26 -3.93
C ASN A 95 -12.05 8.95 -3.13
N ARG A 96 -11.45 9.02 -1.95
CA ARG A 96 -11.18 7.87 -1.08
C ARG A 96 -12.47 7.21 -0.56
N GLN A 97 -13.59 7.91 -0.62
CA GLN A 97 -14.91 7.46 -0.15
C GLN A 97 -15.62 6.46 -1.07
N ASN A 98 -15.16 6.25 -2.32
CA ASN A 98 -15.91 5.48 -3.32
C ASN A 98 -15.30 4.09 -3.62
N ASN A 99 -15.37 3.16 -2.68
CA ASN A 99 -15.24 1.72 -3.00
C ASN A 99 -16.51 0.90 -2.71
N ASN A 100 -17.60 1.53 -2.25
CA ASN A 100 -18.93 0.91 -2.19
C ASN A 100 -19.81 1.17 -3.43
N ALA A 101 -19.33 1.92 -4.43
CA ALA A 101 -20.12 2.31 -5.61
C ALA A 101 -19.86 1.44 -6.86
N ALA A 102 -19.41 0.18 -6.67
CA ALA A 102 -19.20 -0.77 -7.78
C ALA A 102 -20.12 -1.99 -7.72
N VAL A 103 -21.29 -1.86 -7.09
CA VAL A 103 -22.41 -2.82 -7.23
C VAL A 103 -23.70 -2.05 -7.35
N SER A 104 -23.95 -1.47 -8.52
CA SER A 104 -25.29 -1.10 -9.02
C SER A 104 -25.13 -0.48 -10.40
N PHE A 105 -24.91 -1.29 -11.43
CA PHE A 105 -25.40 -1.02 -12.79
C PHE A 105 -25.26 -2.32 -13.59
N LEU A 106 -26.42 -2.86 -14.01
CA LEU A 106 -26.65 -3.94 -14.98
C LEU A 106 -26.35 -5.34 -14.38
N CYS A 107 -27.33 -6.21 -14.09
CA CYS A 107 -28.58 -6.50 -14.78
C CYS A 107 -29.78 -6.61 -13.83
#